data_AF-A0A528TMP4-F1
#
_entry.id   AF-A0A528TMP4-F1
#
_cell.length_a   1.000
_cell.length_b   1.000
_cell.length_c   1.000
_cell.angle_alpha   90.00
_cell.angle_beta   90.00
_cell.angle_gamma   90.00
#
_symmetry.space_group_name_H-M   'P 1'
#
loop_
_entity.id
_entity.type
_entity.pdbx_description
1 polymer ?
#
loop_
_entity_poly.entity_id
_entity_poly.type
_entity_poly.pdbx_seq_one_letter_code
_entity_poly.pdbx_strand_id
1 'polypeptide(L)'
;ILPNALSPLVSELGLRFIYAVLFLSTLSFLGLGVQPPDADWGGMVKENKDGIVFGIPAALIPAAAIAALAISVNLVADWVLNRTTSLKG
;
A
#
# COMPACT_ATOMS: atom_id res chain seq x y z
N ILE A 1 -0.07 12.01 -29.57
CA ILE A 1 0.33 12.44 -28.19
C ILE A 1 -0.18 11.52 -27.08
N LEU A 2 -1.36 10.90 -27.22
CA LEU A 2 -1.96 10.04 -26.18
C LEU A 2 -1.12 8.81 -25.77
N PRO A 3 -0.53 7.98 -26.66
CA PRO A 3 0.17 6.76 -26.24
C PRO A 3 1.48 7.01 -25.45
N ASN A 4 2.16 8.14 -25.67
CA ASN A 4 3.37 8.50 -24.91
C ASN A 4 3.07 9.09 -23.52
N ALA A 5 1.86 9.60 -23.30
CA ALA A 5 1.44 10.12 -22.00
C ALA A 5 0.91 9.02 -21.06
N LEU A 6 0.56 7.84 -21.59
CA LEU A 6 0.03 6.73 -20.79
C LEU A 6 1.06 6.19 -19.78
N SER A 7 2.34 6.11 -20.16
CA SER A 7 3.37 5.59 -19.26
C SER A 7 3.55 6.44 -17.98
N PRO A 8 3.77 7.77 -18.06
CA PRO A 8 3.84 8.58 -16.84
C PRO A 8 2.51 8.63 -16.08
N LEU A 9 1.36 8.60 -16.77
CA LEU A 9 0.04 8.57 -16.13
C LEU A 9 -0.16 7.31 -15.26
N VAL A 10 0.22 6.14 -15.76
CA VAL A 10 0.14 4.87 -15.01
C VAL A 10 1.08 4.89 -13.81
N SER A 11 2.27 5.46 -13.96
CA SER A 11 3.22 5.63 -12.84
C SER A 11 2.64 6.54 -11.75
N GLU A 12 2.02 7.66 -12.13
CA GLU A 12 1.38 8.58 -11.18
C GLU A 12 0.21 7.91 -10.45
N LEU A 13 -0.61 7.14 -11.17
CA LEU A 13 -1.72 6.40 -10.59
C LEU A 13 -1.25 5.35 -9.58
N GLY A 14 -0.18 4.62 -9.89
CA GLY A 14 0.44 3.67 -8.96
C GLY A 14 0.93 4.35 -7.67
N LEU A 15 1.61 5.49 -7.80
CA LEU A 15 2.08 6.26 -6.64
C LEU A 15 0.92 6.76 -5.76
N ARG A 16 -0.12 7.32 -6.38
CA ARG A 16 -1.33 7.77 -5.68
C ARG A 16 -2.04 6.62 -4.97
N PHE A 17 -2.08 5.44 -5.59
CA PHE A 17 -2.68 4.25 -5.00
C PHE A 17 -1.94 3.82 -3.73
N ILE A 18 -0.60 3.73 -3.75
CA ILE A 18 0.20 3.40 -2.55
C ILE A 18 -0.07 4.39 -1.43
N TYR A 19 -0.05 5.69 -1.76
CA TYR A 19 -0.29 6.73 -0.78
C TYR A 19 -1.67 6.59 -0.13
N ALA A 20 -2.71 6.32 -0.92
CA ALA A 20 -4.07 6.09 -0.42
C ALA A 20 -4.15 4.87 0.49
N VAL A 21 -3.53 3.75 0.12
CA VAL A 21 -3.51 2.51 0.93
C VAL A 21 -2.82 2.73 2.27
N LEU A 22 -1.64 3.35 2.28
CA LEU A 22 -0.90 3.64 3.51
C LEU A 22 -1.64 4.64 4.38
N PHE A 23 -2.24 5.66 3.78
CA PHE A 23 -3.03 6.67 4.48
C PHE A 23 -4.24 6.03 5.16
N LEU A 24 -5.01 5.21 4.44
CA LEU A 24 -6.19 4.54 4.98
C LEU A 24 -5.81 3.54 6.09
N SER A 25 -4.72 2.78 5.89
CA SER A 25 -4.19 1.86 6.91
C SER A 25 -3.80 2.61 8.19
N THR A 26 -3.20 3.79 8.05
CA THR A 26 -2.81 4.65 9.18
C THR A 26 -4.04 5.19 9.91
N LEU A 27 -5.04 5.68 9.18
CA LEU A 27 -6.31 6.13 9.78
C LEU A 27 -7.01 5.02 10.54
N SER A 28 -7.03 3.81 9.97
CA SER A 28 -7.63 2.66 10.63
C SER A 28 -6.88 2.21 11.87
N PHE A 29 -5.55 2.27 11.83
CA PHE A 29 -4.72 2.05 13.01
C PHE A 29 -5.00 3.07 14.13
N LEU A 30 -5.27 4.34 13.77
CA LEU A 30 -5.68 5.38 14.71
C LEU A 30 -7.15 5.23 15.19
N GLY A 31 -7.92 4.31 14.61
CA GLY A 31 -9.33 4.08 14.94
C GLY A 31 -10.32 4.99 14.21
N LEU A 32 -9.86 5.70 13.17
CA LEU A 32 -10.68 6.51 12.26
C LEU A 32 -11.03 5.77 10.96
N GLY A 33 -10.68 4.49 10.87
CA GLY A 33 -10.94 3.65 9.70
C GLY A 33 -12.30 2.97 9.76
N VAL A 34 -12.41 1.92 8.96
CA VAL A 34 -13.62 1.10 8.86
C VAL A 34 -13.87 0.40 10.20
N GLN A 35 -15.09 0.50 10.72
CA GLN A 35 -15.45 -0.17 11.97
C GLN A 35 -15.74 -1.66 11.71
N PRO A 36 -15.43 -2.55 12.67
CA PRO A 36 -15.88 -3.94 12.63
C PRO A 36 -17.40 -4.00 12.40
N PRO A 37 -17.95 -4.94 11.59
CA PRO A 37 -17.40 -6.24 11.18
C PRO A 37 -16.65 -6.26 9.84
N ASP A 38 -16.54 -5.13 9.14
CA ASP A 38 -15.91 -5.08 7.83
C ASP A 38 -14.39 -5.28 7.94
N ALA A 39 -13.83 -6.09 7.04
CA ALA A 39 -12.42 -6.45 7.08
C ALA A 39 -11.52 -5.28 6.63
N ASP A 40 -10.79 -4.67 7.57
CA ASP A 40 -9.79 -3.64 7.30
C ASP A 40 -8.43 -4.02 7.91
N TRP A 41 -7.41 -4.13 7.05
CA TRP A 41 -6.09 -4.59 7.48
C TRP A 41 -5.42 -3.64 8.49
N GLY A 42 -5.61 -2.32 8.38
CA GLY A 42 -5.04 -1.37 9.34
C GLY A 42 -5.68 -1.50 10.74
N GLY A 43 -6.98 -1.76 10.77
CA GLY A 43 -7.76 -2.03 11.97
C GLY A 43 -7.37 -3.36 12.60
N MET A 44 -7.18 -4.40 11.78
CA MET A 44 -6.70 -5.71 12.25
C MET A 44 -5.31 -5.63 12.90
N VAL A 45 -4.40 -4.79 12.39
CA VAL A 45 -3.11 -4.53 13.05
C VAL A 45 -3.33 -3.92 14.44
N LYS A 46 -4.21 -2.92 14.54
CA LYS A 46 -4.52 -2.24 15.81
C LYS A 46 -5.14 -3.19 16.84
N GLU A 47 -6.11 -4.01 16.43
CA GLU A 47 -6.81 -4.96 17.31
C GLU A 47 -5.85 -6.02 17.85
N ASN A 48 -4.92 -6.49 17.03
CA ASN A 48 -3.99 -7.55 17.39
C ASN A 48 -2.66 -7.03 17.95
N LYS A 49 -2.48 -5.71 18.07
CA LYS A 49 -1.19 -5.10 18.50
C LYS A 49 -0.79 -5.56 19.90
N ASP A 50 -1.77 -5.73 20.79
CA ASP A 50 -1.52 -6.14 22.17
C ASP A 50 -1.15 -7.62 22.25
N GLY A 51 -1.60 -8.42 21.28
CA GLY A 51 -1.20 -9.83 21.11
C GLY A 51 0.30 -10.01 20.90
N ILE A 52 0.99 -9.03 20.30
CA ILE A 52 2.45 -9.08 20.11
C ILE A 52 3.17 -9.17 21.47
N VAL A 53 2.68 -8.47 22.48
CA VAL A 53 3.24 -8.49 23.84
C VAL A 53 3.12 -9.89 24.47
N PHE A 54 2.10 -10.64 24.07
CA PHE A 54 1.87 -12.03 24.49
C PHE A 54 2.51 -13.07 23.55
N GLY A 55 3.34 -12.64 22.59
CA GLY A 55 3.99 -13.54 21.62
C GLY A 55 3.07 -14.04 20.50
N ILE A 56 1.89 -13.45 20.33
CA ILE A 56 0.93 -13.80 19.28
C ILE A 56 1.18 -12.88 18.08
N PRO A 57 1.68 -13.39 16.94
CA PRO A 57 2.05 -12.57 15.78
C PRO A 57 0.84 -12.18 14.91
N ALA A 58 -0.39 -12.16 15.44
CA ALA A 58 -1.61 -11.95 14.67
C ALA A 58 -1.65 -10.56 13.98
N ALA A 59 -1.05 -9.53 14.59
CA ALA A 59 -0.92 -8.21 13.97
C ALA A 59 0.14 -8.14 12.85
N LEU A 60 1.10 -9.09 12.82
CA LEU A 60 2.16 -9.09 11.80
C LEU A 60 1.65 -9.51 10.43
N ILE A 61 0.63 -10.37 10.38
CA ILE A 61 0.04 -10.84 9.12
C ILE A 61 -0.57 -9.68 8.30
N PRO A 62 -1.52 -8.88 8.84
CA PRO A 62 -2.08 -7.75 8.09
C PRO A 62 -1.03 -6.64 7.85
N ALA A 63 -0.08 -6.43 8.77
CA ALA A 63 1.02 -5.49 8.54
C ALA A 63 1.91 -5.92 7.37
N ALA A 64 2.26 -7.21 7.28
CA ALA A 64 3.04 -7.76 6.19
C ALA A 64 2.27 -7.70 4.86
N ALA A 65 0.95 -7.90 4.87
CA ALA A 65 0.12 -7.75 3.67
C ALA A 65 0.15 -6.32 3.12
N ILE A 66 -0.02 -5.31 3.99
CA ILE A 66 0.09 -3.88 3.61
C ILE A 66 1.49 -3.58 3.05
N ALA A 67 2.55 -4.05 3.73
CA ALA A 67 3.93 -3.86 3.29
C ALA A 67 4.21 -4.51 1.93
N ALA A 68 3.78 -5.76 1.73
CA ALA A 68 3.95 -6.48 0.48
C ALA A 68 3.23 -5.79 -0.69
N LEU A 69 2.02 -5.24 -0.45
CA LEU A 69 1.30 -4.46 -1.45
C LEU A 69 2.02 -3.16 -1.79
N ALA A 70 2.48 -2.41 -0.79
CA ALA A 70 3.24 -1.19 -1.00
C ALA A 70 4.54 -1.45 -1.79
N ILE A 71 5.27 -2.51 -1.47
CA ILE A 71 6.49 -2.92 -2.18
C ILE A 71 6.16 -3.30 -3.62
N SER A 72 5.14 -4.14 -3.83
CA SER A 72 4.75 -4.61 -5.16
C SER A 72 4.40 -3.45 -6.10
N VAL A 73 3.65 -2.46 -5.60
CA VAL A 73 3.28 -1.30 -6.42
C VAL A 73 4.48 -0.37 -6.63
N ASN A 74 5.38 -0.20 -5.65
CA ASN A 74 6.61 0.56 -5.84
C ASN A 74 7.49 -0.06 -6.94
N LEU A 75 7.64 -1.38 -6.94
CA LEU A 75 8.39 -2.09 -7.98
C LEU A 75 7.76 -1.91 -9.37
N VAL A 76 6.43 -1.92 -9.45
CA VAL A 76 5.72 -1.63 -10.72
C VAL A 76 5.97 -0.19 -11.16
N ALA A 77 5.90 0.78 -10.24
CA ALA A 77 6.19 2.19 -10.55
C ALA A 77 7.62 2.37 -11.05
N ASP A 78 8.61 1.79 -10.37
CA ASP A 78 10.02 1.81 -10.75
C ASP A 78 10.25 1.18 -12.13
N TRP A 79 9.58 0.05 -12.41
CA TRP A 79 9.65 -0.60 -13.72
C TRP A 79 9.06 0.27 -14.83
N VAL A 80 7.92 0.94 -14.59
CA VAL A 80 7.33 1.89 -15.56
C VAL A 80 8.27 3.07 -15.78
N LEU A 81 8.85 3.63 -14.71
CA LEU A 81 9.79 4.76 -14.78
C LEU A 81 11.03 4.39 -15.61
N ASN A 82 11.65 3.23 -15.35
CA ASN A 82 12.80 2.75 -16.11
C ASN A 82 12.48 2.57 -17.59
N ARG A 83 11.28 2.09 -17.91
CA ARG A 83 10.83 1.89 -19.30
C ARG A 83 10.66 3.21 -20.06
N THR A 84 10.27 4.29 -19.38
CA THR A 84 10.16 5.62 -20.00
C THR A 84 11.52 6.32 -20.16
N THR A 85 12.45 6.08 -19.24
CA THR A 85 13.81 6.64 -19.30
C THR A 85 14.59 6.02 -20.46
N SER A 86 14.39 4.72 -20.73
CA SER A 86 15.01 4.01 -21.86
C SER A 86 14.56 4.48 -23.25
N LEU A 87 13.48 5.28 -23.37
CA LEU A 87 13.00 5.82 -24.65
C LEU A 87 13.63 7.18 -25.01
N LYS A 88 14.46 7.75 -24.13
CA LYS A 88 15.10 9.06 -24.30
C LYS A 88 16.62 8.98 -24.57
N GLY A 89 17.21 7.78 -24.59
CA GLY A 89 18.60 7.53 -24.99
C GLY A 89 18.65 6.76 -26.29
#